data_AF-A0A7J6T735-F1
#
_entry.id   AF-A0A7J6T735-F1
#
_cell.length_a   1.000
_cell.length_b   1.000
_cell.length_c   1.000
_cell.angle_alpha   90.00
_cell.angle_beta   90.00
_cell.angle_gamma   90.00
#
_symmetry.space_group_name_H-M   'P 1'
#
loop_
_entity.id
_entity.type
_entity.pdbx_description
1 polymer ?
#
loop_
_entity_poly.entity_id
_entity_poly.type
_entity_poly.pdbx_seq_one_letter_code
_entity_poly.pdbx_strand_id
1 'polypeptide(L)'
;VLLCHAFGVYTEDTLDSRVAFLTLTAIVNTSVSLAIYSLGMFYRATRDLLDPFRPLPKFLLIKFIVFFPWAQNIILMILVEVGIIRFNSSLSNVRNSLVILEETLTCVEMTLVACVFVAAFPVDRLWAPIASAGADVEVGRRRWHAPVKIILLGDSVTA
;
A
#
# COMPACT_ATOMS: atom_id res chain seq x y z
N VAL A 1 13.88 8.19 11.40
CA VAL A 1 13.69 8.43 12.86
C VAL A 1 14.57 7.49 13.70
N LEU A 2 14.41 6.16 13.63
CA LEU A 2 15.27 5.19 14.35
C LEU A 2 16.77 5.35 14.06
N LEU A 3 17.14 5.55 12.79
CA LEU A 3 18.52 5.83 12.38
C LEU A 3 19.07 7.10 13.06
N CYS A 4 18.26 8.15 13.11
CA CYS A 4 18.65 9.43 13.70
C CYS A 4 18.83 9.36 15.22
N HIS A 5 18.02 8.52 15.90
CA HIS A 5 18.19 8.27 17.32
C HIS A 5 19.45 7.43 17.60
N ALA A 6 19.76 6.46 16.73
CA ALA A 6 20.93 5.60 16.86
C ALA A 6 22.27 6.35 16.64
N PHE A 7 22.29 7.40 15.82
CA PHE A 7 23.51 8.19 15.58
C PHE A 7 23.79 9.28 16.63
N GLY A 8 22.94 9.43 17.66
CA GLY A 8 23.19 10.37 18.76
C GLY A 8 23.06 11.86 18.37
N VAL A 9 22.64 12.17 17.16
CA VAL A 9 22.43 13.55 16.64
C VAL A 9 20.97 13.95 16.83
N TYR A 10 20.47 13.84 18.06
CA TYR A 10 19.20 14.45 18.47
C TYR A 10 19.50 15.31 19.71
N THR A 11 20.04 16.49 19.46
CA THR A 11 20.04 17.57 20.47
C THR A 11 18.87 18.49 20.10
N GLU A 12 17.93 18.66 21.04
CA GLU A 12 16.58 19.18 20.81
C GLU A 12 16.54 20.66 20.36
N ASP A 13 17.67 21.38 20.41
CA ASP A 13 17.66 22.85 20.34
C ASP A 13 18.50 23.48 19.21
N THR A 14 19.01 22.70 18.24
CA THR A 14 19.80 23.25 17.12
C THR A 14 19.17 23.01 15.75
N LEU A 15 19.35 23.98 14.85
CA LEU A 15 18.92 23.94 13.44
C LEU A 15 19.33 22.65 12.70
N ASP A 16 20.36 21.96 13.18
CA ASP A 16 20.92 20.73 12.64
C ASP A 16 19.91 19.56 12.61
N SER A 17 19.14 19.34 13.69
CA SER A 17 18.13 18.27 13.76
C SER A 17 17.01 18.44 12.73
N ARG A 18 16.60 19.69 12.43
CA ARG A 18 15.58 19.98 11.41
C ARG A 18 16.12 19.74 10.00
N VAL A 19 17.35 20.18 9.74
CA VAL A 19 18.02 19.96 8.44
C VAL A 19 18.27 18.47 8.22
N ALA A 20 18.69 17.73 9.25
CA ALA A 20 18.84 16.28 9.22
C ALA A 20 17.53 15.55 8.93
N PHE A 21 16.42 15.97 9.56
CA PHE A 21 15.11 15.38 9.32
C PHE A 21 14.61 15.65 7.89
N LEU A 22 14.77 16.88 7.39
CA LEU A 22 14.36 17.26 6.04
C LEU A 22 15.19 16.55 4.96
N THR A 23 16.51 16.47 5.14
CA THR A 23 17.39 15.76 4.20
C THR A 23 17.08 14.27 4.18
N LEU A 24 16.87 13.63 5.34
CA LEU A 24 16.49 12.22 5.40
C LEU A 24 15.15 11.95 4.70
N THR A 25 14.16 12.81 4.94
CA THR A 25 12.81 12.68 4.34
C THR A 25 12.86 12.86 2.82
N ALA A 26 13.66 13.81 2.33
CA ALA A 26 13.86 14.03 0.90
C ALA A 26 14.57 12.84 0.22
N ILE A 27 15.59 12.25 0.87
CA ILE A 27 16.32 11.08 0.37
C ILE A 27 15.39 9.87 0.23
N VAL A 28 14.56 9.61 1.25
CA VAL A 28 13.63 8.46 1.23
C VAL A 28 12.60 8.62 0.11
N ASN A 29 12.00 9.80 -0.06
CA ASN A 29 11.04 10.05 -1.15
C ASN A 29 11.67 9.91 -2.55
N THR A 30 12.91 10.38 -2.70
CA THR A 30 13.66 10.25 -3.97
C THR A 30 13.99 8.79 -4.26
N SER A 31 14.42 8.03 -3.25
CA SER A 31 14.74 6.61 -3.38
C SER A 31 13.51 5.77 -3.76
N VAL A 32 12.36 6.03 -3.13
CA VAL A 32 11.09 5.36 -3.48
C VAL A 32 10.68 5.67 -4.93
N SER A 33 10.84 6.91 -5.38
CA SER A 33 10.57 7.29 -6.78
C SER A 33 11.49 6.55 -7.76
N LEU A 34 12.76 6.40 -7.40
CA LEU A 34 13.76 5.67 -8.18
C LEU A 34 13.45 4.17 -8.25
N ALA A 35 12.96 3.58 -7.15
CA ALA A 35 12.54 2.18 -7.09
C ALA A 35 11.31 1.91 -7.99
N ILE A 36 10.34 2.83 -8.01
CA ILE A 36 9.19 2.73 -8.92
C ILE A 36 9.64 2.89 -10.38
N TYR A 37 10.66 3.73 -10.65
CA TYR A 37 11.25 3.88 -11.98
C TYR A 37 11.95 2.60 -12.47
N SER A 38 12.76 1.95 -11.62
CA SER A 38 13.42 0.69 -11.96
C SER A 38 12.40 -0.42 -12.22
N LEU A 39 11.31 -0.45 -11.45
CA LEU A 39 10.22 -1.38 -11.64
C LEU A 39 9.44 -1.14 -12.95
N GLY A 40 9.28 0.12 -13.36
CA GLY A 40 8.72 0.49 -14.67
C GLY A 40 9.63 0.07 -15.85
N MET A 41 10.94 0.18 -15.69
CA MET A 41 11.93 -0.32 -16.67
C MET A 41 11.90 -1.84 -16.78
N PHE A 42 11.84 -2.55 -15.64
CA PHE A 42 11.67 -4.01 -15.61
C PHE A 42 10.36 -4.45 -16.28
N TYR A 43 9.28 -3.72 -16.01
CA TYR A 43 7.98 -3.95 -16.63
C TYR A 43 8.03 -3.83 -18.16
N ARG A 44 8.74 -2.82 -18.70
CA ARG A 44 8.92 -2.68 -20.16
C ARG A 44 9.63 -3.88 -20.79
N ALA A 45 10.53 -4.54 -20.05
CA ALA A 45 11.27 -5.70 -20.53
C ALA A 45 10.46 -7.02 -20.46
N THR A 46 9.50 -7.11 -19.53
CA THR A 46 8.62 -8.29 -19.36
C THR A 46 7.22 -8.14 -19.95
N ARG A 47 6.90 -6.97 -20.51
CA ARG A 47 5.58 -6.65 -21.08
C ARG A 47 5.13 -7.69 -22.12
N ASP A 48 6.06 -8.17 -22.95
CA ASP A 48 5.76 -9.07 -24.07
C ASP A 48 5.42 -10.49 -23.57
N LEU A 49 5.80 -10.82 -22.33
CA LEU A 49 5.49 -12.08 -21.66
C LEU A 49 4.18 -12.01 -20.82
N LEU A 50 3.65 -10.81 -20.59
CA LEU A 50 2.55 -10.54 -19.65
C LEU A 50 1.33 -9.84 -20.29
N ASP A 51 1.30 -9.80 -21.62
CA ASP A 51 0.28 -9.12 -22.43
C ASP A 51 -1.20 -9.47 -22.08
N PRO A 52 -1.57 -10.70 -21.66
CA PRO A 52 -2.96 -10.97 -21.29
C PRO A 52 -3.41 -10.39 -19.92
N PHE A 53 -2.49 -9.93 -19.06
CA PHE A 53 -2.82 -9.57 -17.67
C PHE A 53 -3.04 -8.07 -17.42
N ARG A 54 -2.97 -7.23 -18.46
CA ARG A 54 -3.10 -5.75 -18.38
C ARG A 54 -2.47 -5.18 -17.10
N PRO A 55 -1.14 -5.23 -16.95
CA PRO A 55 -0.50 -4.87 -15.68
C PRO A 55 -0.35 -3.36 -15.47
N LEU A 56 -0.46 -2.56 -16.54
CA LEU A 56 -0.32 -1.09 -16.54
C LEU A 56 -1.24 -0.35 -15.55
N PRO A 57 -2.54 -0.68 -15.41
CA PRO A 57 -3.43 -0.01 -14.46
C PRO A 57 -2.99 -0.23 -13.02
N LYS A 58 -2.47 -1.42 -12.70
CA LYS A 58 -2.01 -1.80 -11.36
C LYS A 58 -0.74 -1.03 -10.97
N PHE A 59 0.16 -0.81 -11.94
CA PHE A 59 1.37 -0.01 -11.74
C PHE A 59 1.10 1.48 -11.62
N LEU A 60 0.21 2.03 -12.46
CA LEU A 60 -0.19 3.44 -12.36
C LEU A 60 -0.83 3.73 -11.01
N LEU A 61 -1.59 2.80 -10.45
CA LEU A 61 -2.23 2.96 -9.14
C LEU A 61 -1.23 3.16 -8.00
N ILE A 62 -0.19 2.32 -7.94
CA ILE A 62 0.91 2.46 -6.96
C ILE A 62 1.73 3.73 -7.21
N LYS A 63 1.82 4.18 -8.46
CA LYS A 63 2.47 5.45 -8.76
C LYS A 63 1.66 6.65 -8.26
N PHE A 64 0.34 6.66 -8.46
CA PHE A 64 -0.52 7.76 -8.03
C PHE A 64 -0.57 7.89 -6.50
N ILE A 65 -0.76 6.78 -5.79
CA ILE A 65 -0.89 6.76 -4.32
C ILE A 65 0.36 7.24 -3.57
N VAL A 66 1.54 7.16 -4.20
CA VAL A 66 2.79 7.67 -3.61
C VAL A 66 3.05 9.12 -4.01
N PHE A 67 2.69 9.49 -5.25
CA PHE A 67 2.91 10.82 -5.78
C PHE A 67 1.98 11.87 -5.15
N PHE A 68 0.73 11.51 -4.92
CA PHE A 68 -0.29 12.45 -4.47
C PHE A 68 -0.08 12.92 -3.02
N PRO A 69 0.21 12.07 -2.02
CA PRO A 69 0.48 12.53 -0.66
C PRO A 69 1.71 13.44 -0.58
N TRP A 70 2.72 13.19 -1.42
CA TRP A 70 3.87 14.08 -1.55
C TRP A 70 3.47 15.45 -2.12
N ALA A 71 2.65 15.48 -3.17
CA ALA A 71 2.13 16.72 -3.72
C ALA A 71 1.21 17.47 -2.74
N GLN A 72 0.38 16.74 -1.98
CA GLN A 72 -0.50 17.28 -0.95
C GLN A 72 0.29 17.96 0.17
N ASN A 73 1.40 17.36 0.62
CA ASN A 73 2.28 17.98 1.61
C ASN A 73 2.83 19.32 1.10
N ILE A 74 3.32 19.37 -0.14
CA ILE A 74 3.81 20.62 -0.75
C ILE A 74 2.68 21.65 -0.90
N ILE A 75 1.50 21.21 -1.37
CA ILE A 75 0.33 22.08 -1.53
C ILE A 75 -0.08 22.67 -0.18
N LEU A 76 -0.08 21.88 0.90
CA LEU A 76 -0.44 22.36 2.23
C LEU A 76 0.59 23.33 2.81
N MET A 77 1.88 23.10 2.57
CA MET A 77 2.92 24.07 2.93
C MET A 77 2.72 25.41 2.22
N ILE A 78 2.47 25.38 0.90
CA ILE A 78 2.19 26.58 0.11
C ILE A 78 0.92 27.27 0.60
N LEU A 79 -0.14 26.51 0.91
CA LEU A 79 -1.44 27.04 1.34
C LEU A 79 -1.37 27.76 2.69
N VAL A 80 -0.48 27.30 3.57
CA VAL A 80 -0.15 27.96 4.83
C VAL A 80 0.64 29.25 4.60
N GLU A 81 1.61 29.23 3.68
CA GLU A 81 2.38 30.44 3.32
C GLU A 81 1.51 31.53 2.67
N VAL A 82 0.54 31.14 1.84
CA VAL A 82 -0.43 32.07 1.22
C VAL A 82 -1.43 32.64 2.26
N GLY A 83 -1.46 32.08 3.48
CA GLY A 83 -2.27 32.60 4.58
C GLY A 83 -3.78 32.35 4.44
N ILE A 84 -4.17 31.41 3.57
CA ILE A 84 -5.57 30.96 3.40
C ILE A 84 -6.04 30.21 4.64
N ILE A 85 -5.15 29.45 5.28
CA ILE A 85 -5.44 28.74 6.53
C ILE A 85 -4.75 29.48 7.68
N ARG A 86 -5.50 30.34 8.37
CA ARG A 86 -5.01 31.06 9.56
C ARG A 86 -5.25 30.22 10.82
N PHE A 87 -4.20 29.58 11.30
CA PHE A 87 -4.22 28.93 12.60
C PHE A 87 -3.98 29.97 13.71
N ASN A 88 -4.79 29.91 14.77
CA ASN A 88 -4.64 30.77 15.94
C ASN A 88 -3.26 30.54 16.60
N SER A 89 -2.70 31.61 17.20
CA SER A 89 -1.30 31.99 17.40
C SER A 89 -0.42 31.09 18.29
N SER A 90 -0.61 29.77 18.29
CA SER A 90 0.34 28.83 18.88
C SER A 90 0.94 27.93 17.80
N LEU A 91 2.27 28.00 17.65
CA LEU A 91 3.05 27.25 16.65
C LEU A 91 2.85 25.72 16.78
N SER A 92 2.51 25.23 17.97
CA SER A 92 2.16 23.82 18.21
C SER A 92 0.78 23.44 17.65
N ASN A 93 -0.20 24.34 17.74
CA ASN A 93 -1.56 24.11 17.24
C ASN A 93 -1.60 24.09 15.71
N VAL A 94 -0.77 24.92 15.05
CA VAL A 94 -0.63 24.95 13.58
C VAL A 94 -0.17 23.59 13.05
N ARG A 95 0.94 23.07 13.61
CA ARG A 95 1.54 21.81 13.14
C ARG A 95 0.62 20.62 13.35
N ASN A 96 -0.02 20.52 14.52
CA ASN A 96 -0.98 19.45 14.79
C ASN A 96 -2.16 19.49 13.81
N SER A 97 -2.63 20.69 13.47
CA SER A 97 -3.75 20.84 12.54
C SER A 97 -3.38 20.49 11.10
N LEU A 98 -2.16 20.80 10.64
CA LEU A 98 -1.67 20.36 9.32
C LEU A 98 -1.62 18.84 9.24
N VAL A 99 -1.05 18.19 10.26
CA VAL A 99 -0.92 16.73 10.30
C VAL A 99 -2.30 16.08 10.20
N ILE A 100 -3.29 16.58 10.95
CA ILE A 100 -4.65 16.04 10.88
C ILE A 100 -5.25 16.20 9.46
N LEU A 101 -4.96 17.31 8.79
CA LEU A 101 -5.47 17.59 7.44
C LEU A 101 -4.81 16.68 6.38
N GLU A 102 -3.50 16.47 6.48
CA GLU A 102 -2.73 15.54 5.64
C GLU A 102 -3.20 14.10 5.78
N GLU A 103 -3.39 13.64 7.02
CA GLU A 103 -3.87 12.29 7.34
C GLU A 103 -5.32 12.09 6.84
N THR A 104 -6.17 13.10 7.00
CA THR A 104 -7.56 13.04 6.50
C THR A 104 -7.61 13.00 4.98
N LEU A 105 -6.78 13.80 4.31
CA LEU A 105 -6.74 13.85 2.84
C LEU A 105 -6.19 12.55 2.24
N THR A 106 -5.17 11.97 2.88
CA THR A 106 -4.63 10.65 2.52
C THR A 106 -5.70 9.56 2.67
N CYS A 107 -6.52 9.60 3.74
CA CYS A 107 -7.60 8.64 3.92
C CYS A 107 -8.64 8.66 2.78
N VAL A 108 -9.02 9.85 2.32
CA VAL A 108 -9.93 10.02 1.18
C VAL A 108 -9.32 9.42 -0.09
N GLU A 109 -8.03 9.64 -0.30
CA GLU A 109 -7.33 9.13 -1.47
C GLU A 109 -7.23 7.59 -1.47
N MET A 110 -6.93 6.98 -0.32
CA MET A 110 -6.93 5.51 -0.16
C MET A 110 -8.31 4.92 -0.49
N THR A 111 -9.39 5.64 -0.17
CA THR A 111 -10.76 5.24 -0.53
C THR A 111 -10.98 5.25 -2.05
N LEU A 112 -10.49 6.30 -2.75
CA LEU A 112 -10.55 6.36 -4.22
C LEU A 112 -9.72 5.26 -4.87
N VAL A 113 -8.51 5.02 -4.35
CA VAL A 113 -7.63 3.93 -4.81
C VAL A 113 -8.31 2.57 -4.62
N ALA A 114 -9.01 2.36 -3.51
CA ALA A 114 -9.79 1.14 -3.28
C ALA A 114 -10.91 0.96 -4.33
N CYS A 115 -11.65 2.02 -4.64
CA CYS A 115 -12.67 1.99 -5.70
C CYS A 115 -12.05 1.64 -7.08
N VAL A 116 -10.90 2.22 -7.41
CA VAL A 116 -10.17 1.92 -8.65
C VAL A 116 -9.60 0.50 -8.63
N PHE A 117 -9.18 -0.02 -7.47
CA PHE A 117 -8.74 -1.41 -7.31
C PHE A 117 -9.86 -2.39 -7.67
N VAL A 118 -11.09 -2.13 -7.23
CA VAL A 118 -12.26 -2.97 -7.59
C VAL A 118 -12.49 -2.95 -9.11
N ALA A 119 -12.34 -1.80 -9.77
CA ALA A 119 -12.45 -1.70 -11.23
C ALA A 119 -11.28 -2.34 -11.99
N ALA A 120 -10.07 -2.34 -11.41
CA ALA A 120 -8.86 -2.90 -12.03
C ALA A 120 -8.78 -4.43 -11.95
N PHE A 121 -9.55 -5.06 -11.04
CA PHE A 121 -9.66 -6.51 -10.90
C PHE A 121 -11.11 -6.97 -11.16
N PRO A 122 -11.55 -7.07 -12.43
CA PRO A 122 -12.83 -7.66 -12.76
C PRO A 122 -12.90 -9.11 -12.27
N VAL A 123 -13.77 -9.37 -11.29
CA VAL A 123 -13.95 -10.67 -10.62
C VAL A 123 -14.29 -11.76 -11.64
N ASP A 124 -14.91 -11.36 -12.75
CA ASP A 124 -15.29 -12.19 -13.89
C ASP A 124 -14.16 -13.02 -14.51
N ARG A 125 -12.93 -12.52 -14.45
CA ARG A 125 -11.76 -13.21 -15.04
C ARG A 125 -10.98 -14.06 -14.05
N LEU A 126 -11.15 -13.80 -12.75
CA LEU A 126 -10.52 -14.59 -11.70
C LEU A 126 -11.34 -15.85 -11.39
N TRP A 127 -12.67 -15.79 -11.44
CA TRP A 127 -13.51 -16.95 -11.14
C TRP A 127 -13.56 -17.99 -12.27
N ALA A 128 -13.33 -17.61 -13.53
CA ALA A 128 -13.33 -18.55 -14.65
C ALA A 128 -12.35 -19.75 -14.46
N PRO A 129 -11.06 -19.55 -14.13
CA PRO A 129 -10.14 -20.66 -13.87
C PRO A 129 -10.44 -21.43 -12.56
N ILE A 130 -10.98 -20.76 -11.54
CA ILE A 130 -11.33 -21.39 -10.25
C ILE A 130 -12.61 -22.24 -10.39
N ALA A 131 -13.58 -21.78 -11.18
CA ALA A 131 -14.78 -22.52 -11.50
C ALA A 131 -14.48 -23.73 -12.40
N SER A 132 -13.57 -23.61 -13.37
CA SER A 132 -13.08 -24.78 -14.11
C SER A 132 -12.28 -25.74 -13.25
N ALA A 133 -11.49 -25.25 -12.29
CA ALA A 133 -10.74 -26.10 -11.34
C ALA A 133 -11.67 -26.79 -10.32
N GLY A 134 -12.74 -26.12 -9.87
CA GLY A 134 -13.77 -26.73 -9.02
C GLY A 134 -14.54 -27.84 -9.73
N ALA A 135 -14.86 -27.66 -11.03
CA ALA A 135 -15.48 -28.69 -11.85
C ALA A 135 -14.55 -29.90 -12.09
N ASP A 136 -13.24 -29.67 -12.29
CA ASP A 136 -12.25 -30.74 -12.43
C ASP A 136 -11.98 -31.47 -11.09
N VAL A 137 -12.05 -30.77 -9.95
CA VAL A 137 -12.01 -31.38 -8.62
C VAL A 137 -13.24 -32.24 -8.34
N GLU A 138 -14.45 -31.83 -8.74
CA GLU A 138 -15.65 -32.68 -8.62
C GLU A 138 -15.59 -33.92 -9.54
N VAL A 139 -15.05 -33.79 -10.74
CA VAL A 139 -14.82 -34.93 -11.67
C VAL A 139 -13.69 -35.84 -11.17
N GLY A 140 -12.62 -35.28 -10.59
CA GLY A 140 -11.50 -36.00 -9.97
C GLY A 140 -11.83 -36.65 -8.62
N ARG A 141 -12.92 -36.23 -7.96
CA ARG A 141 -13.42 -36.81 -6.70
C ARG A 141 -14.21 -38.12 -6.90
N ARG A 142 -14.05 -38.80 -8.04
CA ARG A 142 -14.45 -40.21 -8.22
C ARG A 142 -13.27 -41.17 -8.33
N ARG A 143 -12.18 -41.00 -7.56
CA ARG A 143 -11.20 -42.08 -7.39
C ARG A 143 -10.28 -41.95 -6.18
N TRP A 144 -10.86 -42.03 -4.98
CA TRP A 144 -10.09 -42.39 -3.78
C TRP A 144 -10.85 -43.44 -2.98
N HIS A 145 -10.85 -44.67 -3.48
CA HIS A 145 -10.96 -45.84 -2.63
C HIS A 145 -9.57 -46.09 -2.02
N ALA A 146 -9.32 -45.49 -0.87
CA ALA A 146 -8.39 -46.02 0.11
C ALA A 146 -9.18 -46.19 1.41
N PRO A 147 -9.23 -47.40 2.00
CA PRO A 147 -9.98 -47.65 3.23
C PRO A 147 -9.20 -47.04 4.40
N VAL A 148 -9.44 -45.77 4.70
CA VAL A 148 -9.02 -45.20 5.98
C VAL A 148 -9.99 -45.74 7.03
N LYS A 149 -9.62 -46.89 7.60
CA LYS A 149 -10.29 -47.51 8.73
C LYS A 149 -9.99 -46.66 9.96
N ILE A 150 -10.80 -45.64 10.19
CA ILE A 150 -10.82 -44.87 11.44
C ILE A 150 -11.28 -45.84 12.52
N ILE A 151 -10.33 -46.40 13.26
CA ILE A 151 -10.60 -47.18 14.46
C ILE A 151 -11.11 -46.17 15.50
N LEU A 152 -12.43 -46.12 15.66
CA LEU A 152 -13.09 -45.43 16.77
C LEU A 152 -12.68 -46.16 18.06
N LEU A 153 -11.67 -45.61 18.75
CA LEU A 153 -11.45 -45.87 20.17
C LEU A 153 -12.47 -45.01 20.94
N GLY A 154 -13.39 -45.66 21.66
CA GLY A 154 -14.47 -45.05 22.45
C GLY A 154 -15.80 -45.10 21.66
N ASP A 155 -16.85 -45.80 22.06
CA ASP A 155 -17.31 -46.07 23.42
C ASP A 155 -18.02 -47.43 23.55
N SER A 156 -17.77 -48.09 24.68
CA SER A 156 -18.69 -49.04 25.30
C SER A 156 -19.98 -48.32 25.69
N VAL A 157 -20.94 -48.14 24.78
CA VAL A 157 -22.35 -47.85 25.09
C VAL A 157 -23.17 -47.95 23.80
N THR A 158 -23.72 -49.13 23.54
CA THR A 158 -25.08 -49.39 22.99
C THR A 158 -25.18 -50.87 22.67
N ALA A 159 -25.89 -51.57 23.56
CA ALA A 159 -26.65 -52.82 23.43
C ALA A 159 -26.33 -53.80 22.29
#